data_AF-A0A5B1CBN7-F1
#
_entry.id   AF-A0A5B1CBN7-F1
#
_cell.length_a   1.000
_cell.length_b   1.000
_cell.length_c   1.000
_cell.angle_alpha   90.00
_cell.angle_beta   90.00
_cell.angle_gamma   90.00
#
_symmetry.space_group_name_H-M   'P 1'
#
loop_
_entity.id
_entity.type
_entity.pdbx_description
1 polymer ?
#
loop_
_entity_poly.entity_id
_entity_poly.type
_entity_poly.pdbx_seq_one_letter_code
_entity_poly.pdbx_strand_id
1 'polypeptide(L)'
;MTEKDLYQHLHKAFDAFAAKPSGEVFLDMQRSGLIDASGELQQWDAFLAIVATNATESNKATYFRCRKPTLGLPGRAEIDISRQSMLHYLSEGKRIITAVVDDQTGALREGAEVHCIDGKFLRTDANEIKSDNLGNLPTFVGVRNRM
;
A
#
# COMPACT_ATOMS: atom_id res chain seq x y z
N MET A 1 14.77 45.44 -7.64
CA MET A 1 13.51 44.71 -7.48
C MET A 1 12.51 45.70 -6.90
N THR A 2 11.50 46.06 -7.66
CA THR A 2 10.50 47.05 -7.27
C THR A 2 9.39 46.41 -6.46
N GLU A 3 8.63 47.19 -5.71
CA GLU A 3 7.46 46.72 -4.95
C GLU A 3 6.45 45.98 -5.84
N LYS A 4 6.29 46.45 -7.09
CA LYS A 4 5.46 45.81 -8.12
C LYS A 4 5.98 44.42 -8.52
N ASP A 5 7.29 44.23 -8.59
CA ASP A 5 7.91 42.92 -8.89
C ASP A 5 7.69 41.93 -7.74
N LEU A 6 7.69 42.43 -6.50
CA LEU A 6 7.43 41.63 -5.31
C LEU A 6 5.97 41.15 -5.28
N TYR A 7 5.01 42.04 -5.53
CA TYR A 7 3.59 41.68 -5.59
C TYR A 7 3.29 40.67 -6.71
N GLN A 8 3.93 40.82 -7.89
CA GLN A 8 3.78 39.86 -8.98
C GLN A 8 4.37 38.48 -8.64
N HIS A 9 5.51 38.43 -7.94
CA HIS A 9 6.06 37.18 -7.45
C HIS A 9 5.15 36.52 -6.40
N LEU A 10 4.62 37.31 -5.46
CA LEU A 10 3.72 36.82 -4.44
C LEU A 10 2.45 36.22 -5.05
N HIS A 11 1.84 36.93 -6.02
CA HIS A 11 0.62 36.47 -6.68
C HIS A 11 0.87 35.17 -7.45
N LYS A 12 1.98 35.08 -8.21
CA LYS A 12 2.35 33.83 -8.91
C LYS A 12 2.62 32.68 -7.94
N ALA A 13 3.23 32.96 -6.79
CA ALA A 13 3.47 31.94 -5.77
C ALA A 13 2.15 31.45 -5.16
N PHE A 14 1.19 32.35 -4.91
CA PHE A 14 -0.14 31.97 -4.44
C PHE A 14 -0.93 31.19 -5.49
N ASP A 15 -0.88 31.60 -6.76
CA ASP A 15 -1.54 30.88 -7.84
C ASP A 15 -0.93 29.48 -8.03
N ALA A 16 0.40 29.36 -7.93
CA ALA A 16 1.10 28.08 -7.99
C ALA A 16 0.80 27.18 -6.78
N PHE A 17 0.62 27.77 -5.59
CA PHE A 17 0.24 27.05 -4.37
C PHE A 17 -1.21 26.58 -4.41
N ALA A 18 -2.13 27.39 -4.96
CA ALA A 18 -3.53 27.07 -5.13
C ALA A 18 -3.81 26.19 -6.35
N ALA A 19 -2.83 26.02 -7.25
CA ALA A 19 -2.95 25.17 -8.42
C ALA A 19 -3.19 23.72 -8.00
N LYS A 20 -4.18 23.08 -8.63
CA LYS A 20 -4.36 21.64 -8.50
C LYS A 20 -3.07 20.93 -8.93
N PRO A 21 -2.70 19.81 -8.28
CA PRO A 21 -1.57 19.01 -8.71
C PRO A 21 -1.72 18.67 -10.20
N SER A 22 -0.59 18.58 -10.90
CA SER A 22 -0.61 18.14 -12.29
C SER A 22 -1.26 16.75 -12.39
N GLY A 23 -1.80 16.40 -13.56
CA GLY A 23 -2.40 15.08 -13.76
C GLY A 23 -1.45 13.93 -13.43
N GLU A 24 -0.14 14.12 -13.66
CA GLU A 24 0.89 13.14 -13.29
C GLU A 24 1.01 12.97 -11.77
N VAL A 25 1.04 14.07 -11.02
CA VAL A 25 1.11 14.04 -9.55
C VAL A 25 -0.17 13.42 -8.98
N PHE A 26 -1.32 13.72 -9.57
CA PHE A 26 -2.60 13.12 -9.16
C PHE A 26 -2.61 11.59 -9.36
N LEU A 27 -2.19 11.12 -10.55
CA LEU A 27 -2.05 9.69 -10.82
C LEU A 27 -1.02 9.02 -9.92
N ASP A 28 0.06 9.73 -9.59
CA ASP A 28 1.08 9.24 -8.67
C ASP A 28 0.54 9.06 -7.24
N MET A 29 -0.23 10.04 -6.78
CA MET A 29 -0.94 9.97 -5.49
C MET A 29 -1.91 8.78 -5.47
N GLN A 30 -2.67 8.54 -6.54
CA GLN A 30 -3.55 7.36 -6.65
C GLN A 30 -2.80 6.03 -6.62
N ARG A 31 -1.67 5.93 -7.32
CA ARG A 31 -0.81 4.72 -7.34
C ARG A 31 -0.09 4.48 -6.01
N SER A 32 0.15 5.53 -5.25
CA SER A 32 0.68 5.41 -3.88
C SER A 32 -0.38 4.93 -2.89
N GLY A 33 -1.66 5.07 -3.24
CA GLY A 33 -2.81 4.84 -2.37
C GLY A 33 -3.15 6.05 -1.51
N LEU A 34 -2.42 7.16 -1.62
CA LEU A 34 -2.64 8.37 -0.81
C LEU A 34 -4.04 8.94 -1.01
N ILE A 35 -4.51 8.95 -2.26
CA ILE A 35 -5.85 9.39 -2.61
C ILE A 35 -6.57 8.31 -3.41
N ASP A 36 -7.90 8.33 -3.39
CA ASP A 36 -8.74 7.44 -4.18
C ASP A 36 -9.00 7.96 -5.61
N ALA A 37 -9.89 7.29 -6.33
CA ALA A 37 -10.29 7.65 -7.68
C ALA A 37 -10.89 9.07 -7.80
N SER A 38 -11.59 9.52 -6.75
CA SER A 38 -12.17 10.87 -6.63
C SER A 38 -11.18 11.94 -6.17
N GLY A 39 -10.02 11.52 -5.65
CA GLY A 39 -9.01 12.42 -5.09
C GLY A 39 -9.16 12.65 -3.58
N GLU A 40 -9.99 11.86 -2.91
CA GLU A 40 -10.14 11.90 -1.46
C GLU A 40 -9.01 11.13 -0.77
N LEU A 41 -8.53 11.65 0.36
CA LEU A 41 -7.43 11.05 1.12
C LEU A 41 -7.85 9.69 1.70
N GLN A 42 -7.03 8.67 1.50
CA GLN A 42 -7.24 7.35 2.11
C GLN A 42 -6.48 7.24 3.43
N GLN A 43 -7.10 6.58 4.41
CA GLN A 43 -6.46 6.23 5.68
C GLN A 43 -6.34 4.71 5.80
N TRP A 44 -5.11 4.22 5.90
CA TRP A 44 -4.78 2.82 6.13
C TRP A 44 -4.21 2.70 7.55
N ASP A 45 -5.09 2.51 8.54
CA ASP A 45 -4.70 2.33 9.95
C ASP A 45 -4.12 0.92 10.18
N ALA A 46 -3.02 0.60 9.50
CA ALA A 46 -2.40 -0.72 9.50
C ALA A 46 -0.91 -0.61 9.76
N PHE A 47 -0.36 -1.63 10.41
CA PHE A 47 1.07 -1.77 10.58
C PHE A 47 1.78 -2.04 9.25
N LEU A 48 1.18 -2.88 8.40
CA LEU A 48 1.65 -3.21 7.06
C LEU A 48 0.47 -3.41 6.09
N ALA A 49 0.69 -3.06 4.83
CA ALA A 49 -0.22 -3.33 3.73
C ALA A 49 0.47 -4.20 2.66
N ILE A 50 0.01 -5.42 2.46
CA ILE A 50 0.56 -6.35 1.46
C ILE A 50 0.08 -5.95 0.07
N VAL A 51 1.02 -5.59 -0.82
CA VAL A 51 0.72 -5.19 -2.21
C VAL A 51 1.03 -6.30 -3.21
N ALA A 52 1.89 -7.25 -2.87
CA ALA A 52 2.21 -8.39 -3.73
C ALA A 52 2.77 -9.56 -2.91
N THR A 53 2.70 -10.76 -3.47
CA THR A 53 3.29 -11.97 -2.89
C THR A 53 4.20 -12.67 -3.89
N ASN A 54 5.10 -13.52 -3.44
CA ASN A 54 5.91 -14.34 -4.36
C ASN A 54 5.31 -15.73 -4.64
N ALA A 55 4.06 -15.97 -4.20
CA ALA A 55 3.38 -17.23 -4.45
C ALA A 55 2.84 -17.30 -5.88
N THR A 56 3.12 -18.39 -6.58
CA THR A 56 2.47 -18.74 -7.85
C THR A 56 1.32 -19.70 -7.56
N GLU A 57 0.13 -19.18 -7.27
CA GLU A 57 -1.21 -19.81 -7.11
C GLU A 57 -1.38 -21.06 -6.19
N SER A 58 -0.37 -21.92 -6.04
CA SER A 58 -0.41 -23.23 -5.38
C SER A 58 0.66 -23.43 -4.31
N ASN A 59 1.56 -22.46 -4.11
CA ASN A 59 2.57 -22.51 -3.05
C ASN A 59 2.35 -21.42 -1.99
N LYS A 60 2.64 -21.76 -0.73
CA LYS A 60 2.64 -20.80 0.37
C LYS A 60 3.64 -19.68 0.07
N ALA A 61 3.17 -18.44 0.10
CA ALA A 61 4.04 -17.28 -0.05
C ALA A 61 5.13 -17.32 1.03
N THR A 62 6.38 -17.19 0.60
CA THR A 62 7.55 -17.12 1.47
C THR A 62 7.95 -15.68 1.75
N TYR A 63 7.63 -14.77 0.83
CA TYR A 63 7.85 -13.33 0.96
C TYR A 63 6.63 -12.53 0.51
N PHE A 64 6.46 -11.39 1.17
CA PHE A 64 5.36 -10.44 0.97
C PHE A 64 5.95 -9.08 0.70
N ARG A 65 5.62 -8.47 -0.44
CA ARG A 65 5.94 -7.07 -0.66
C ARG A 65 4.91 -6.23 0.05
N CYS A 66 5.37 -5.43 0.99
CA CYS A 66 4.52 -4.66 1.87
C CYS A 66 4.85 -3.18 1.76
N ARG A 67 3.85 -2.33 1.94
CA ARG A 67 4.02 -0.92 2.27
C ARG A 67 3.80 -0.74 3.76
N LYS A 68 4.50 0.23 4.35
CA LYS A 68 4.33 0.60 5.75
C LYS A 68 3.57 1.93 5.83
N PRO A 69 2.26 1.91 6.14
CA PRO A 69 1.56 3.14 6.44
C PRO A 69 2.25 3.91 7.55
N THR A 70 2.33 5.23 7.41
CA THR A 70 2.96 6.12 8.40
C THR A 70 1.92 7.13 8.83
N LEU A 71 1.66 7.20 10.14
CA LEU A 71 0.57 8.03 10.70
C LEU A 71 -0.80 7.73 10.06
N GLY A 72 -1.07 6.45 9.76
CA GLY A 72 -2.30 6.01 9.09
C GLY A 72 -2.38 6.36 7.60
N LEU A 73 -1.35 6.95 7.01
CA LEU A 73 -1.33 7.29 5.59
C LEU A 73 -0.51 6.27 4.80
N PRO A 74 -1.01 5.80 3.65
CA PRO A 74 -0.23 4.98 2.75
C PRO A 74 0.94 5.75 2.15
N GLY A 75 1.97 5.00 1.76
CA GLY A 75 3.18 5.55 1.16
C GLY A 75 3.70 4.65 0.05
N ARG A 76 4.74 5.10 -0.67
CA ARG A 76 5.31 4.34 -1.80
C ARG A 76 6.39 3.36 -1.41
N ALA A 77 6.96 3.50 -0.22
CA ALA A 77 8.08 2.68 0.21
C ALA A 77 7.62 1.23 0.36
N GLU A 78 8.22 0.36 -0.46
CA GLU A 78 7.98 -1.08 -0.44
C GLU A 78 9.14 -1.79 0.25
N ILE A 79 8.78 -2.73 1.12
CA ILE A 79 9.70 -3.60 1.85
C ILE A 79 9.26 -5.04 1.68
N ASP A 80 10.21 -5.94 1.47
CA ASP A 80 9.93 -7.37 1.37
C ASP A 80 10.02 -8.00 2.77
N ILE A 81 8.92 -8.61 3.21
CA ILE A 81 8.77 -9.21 4.54
C ILE A 81 8.72 -10.72 4.40
N SER A 82 9.52 -11.42 5.19
CA SER A 82 9.49 -12.89 5.23
C SER A 82 8.19 -13.40 5.85
N ARG A 83 7.79 -14.62 5.50
CA ARG A 83 6.64 -15.28 6.13
C ARG A 83 6.76 -15.40 7.64
N GLN A 84 7.94 -15.74 8.14
CA GLN A 84 8.15 -15.89 9.58
C GLN A 84 7.92 -14.56 10.31
N SER A 85 8.45 -13.46 9.75
CA SER A 85 8.20 -12.11 10.28
C SER A 85 6.72 -11.74 10.21
N MET A 86 6.05 -12.05 9.11
CA MET A 86 4.61 -11.80 8.94
C MET A 86 3.78 -12.50 10.02
N LEU A 87 4.03 -13.79 10.24
CA LEU A 87 3.35 -14.58 11.28
C LEU A 87 3.65 -14.03 12.68
N HIS A 88 4.89 -13.60 12.92
CA HIS A 88 5.28 -12.99 14.19
C HIS A 88 4.51 -11.68 14.44
N TYR A 89 4.43 -10.78 13.46
CA TYR A 89 3.68 -9.52 13.61
C TYR A 89 2.19 -9.77 13.87
N LEU A 90 1.57 -10.72 13.17
CA LEU A 90 0.18 -11.10 13.44
C LEU A 90 0.00 -11.65 14.85
N SER A 91 0.95 -12.46 15.33
CA SER A 91 0.91 -13.00 16.70
C SER A 91 1.07 -11.93 17.79
N GLU A 92 1.74 -10.82 17.49
CA GLU A 92 1.83 -9.64 18.36
C GLU A 92 0.57 -8.75 18.31
N GLY A 93 -0.44 -9.14 17.53
CA GLY A 93 -1.66 -8.35 17.34
C GLY A 93 -1.46 -7.13 16.44
N LYS A 94 -0.42 -7.10 15.60
CA LYS A 94 -0.29 -6.03 14.59
C LYS A 94 -1.38 -6.19 13.54
N ARG A 95 -2.10 -5.10 13.25
CA ARG A 95 -3.07 -5.05 12.15
C ARG A 95 -2.34 -5.06 10.80
N ILE A 96 -2.63 -6.04 9.96
CA ILE A 96 -2.06 -6.17 8.63
C ILE A 96 -3.21 -6.25 7.64
N ILE A 97 -3.10 -5.53 6.53
CA ILE A 97 -4.11 -5.51 5.48
C ILE A 97 -3.50 -5.93 4.14
N THR A 98 -4.34 -6.26 3.16
CA THR A 98 -3.95 -6.23 1.75
C THR A 98 -4.19 -4.84 1.17
N ALA A 99 -3.49 -4.50 0.10
CA ALA A 99 -3.75 -3.32 -0.71
C ALA A 99 -3.91 -3.77 -2.17
N VAL A 100 -5.05 -3.41 -2.76
CA VAL A 100 -5.49 -3.94 -4.05
C VAL A 100 -5.62 -2.81 -5.06
N VAL A 101 -5.26 -3.10 -6.31
CA VAL A 101 -5.49 -2.15 -7.41
C VAL A 101 -6.95 -2.29 -7.82
N ASP A 102 -7.64 -1.16 -7.92
CA ASP A 102 -8.97 -1.10 -8.48
C ASP A 102 -8.89 -1.26 -10.01
N ASP A 103 -9.53 -2.29 -10.56
CA ASP A 103 -9.42 -2.62 -11.99
C ASP A 103 -10.04 -1.56 -12.92
N GLN A 104 -10.96 -0.73 -12.43
CA GLN A 104 -11.63 0.29 -13.24
C GLN A 104 -10.84 1.60 -13.28
N THR A 105 -10.27 1.98 -12.13
CA THR A 105 -9.66 3.30 -11.94
C THR A 105 -8.13 3.24 -11.93
N GLY A 106 -7.56 2.05 -11.71
CA GLY A 106 -6.12 1.85 -11.51
C GLY A 106 -5.60 2.42 -10.19
N ALA A 107 -6.49 2.95 -9.33
CA ALA A 107 -6.13 3.48 -8.03
C ALA A 107 -5.83 2.34 -7.05
N LEU A 108 -4.80 2.50 -6.23
CA LEU A 108 -4.52 1.55 -5.17
C LEU A 108 -5.40 1.87 -3.97
N ARG A 109 -6.07 0.86 -3.41
CA ARG A 109 -6.99 1.02 -2.27
C ARG A 109 -6.72 0.03 -1.15
N GLU A 110 -7.22 0.36 0.03
CA GLU A 110 -7.28 -0.58 1.14
C GLU A 110 -8.05 -1.85 0.73
N GLY A 111 -7.44 -2.98 1.03
CA GLY A 111 -8.00 -4.31 0.86
C GLY A 111 -8.58 -4.84 2.16
N ALA A 112 -8.44 -6.14 2.38
CA ALA A 112 -8.99 -6.82 3.54
C ALA A 112 -7.94 -7.02 4.63
N GLU A 113 -8.38 -7.10 5.88
CA GLU A 113 -7.52 -7.45 7.00
C GLU A 113 -7.01 -8.89 6.87
N VAL A 114 -5.76 -9.11 7.27
CA VAL A 114 -5.08 -10.40 7.20
C VAL A 114 -5.04 -11.02 8.59
N HIS A 115 -5.46 -12.27 8.67
CA HIS A 115 -5.52 -13.08 9.86
C HIS A 115 -4.60 -14.30 9.73
N CYS A 116 -4.19 -14.83 10.89
CA CYS A 116 -3.45 -16.08 11.00
C CYS A 116 -4.37 -17.18 11.57
N ILE A 117 -4.60 -18.24 10.78
CA ILE A 117 -5.41 -19.40 11.17
C ILE A 117 -4.49 -20.58 11.48
N ASP A 118 -4.77 -21.32 12.55
CA ASP A 118 -3.97 -22.45 13.06
C ASP A 118 -2.48 -22.09 13.28
N GLY A 119 -2.17 -20.81 13.54
CA GLY A 119 -0.80 -20.31 13.70
C GLY A 119 0.06 -20.44 12.43
N LYS A 120 -0.55 -20.71 11.26
CA LYS A 120 0.17 -21.12 10.06
C LYS A 120 -0.33 -20.53 8.77
N PHE A 121 -1.64 -20.40 8.59
CA PHE A 121 -2.25 -20.00 7.32
C PHE A 121 -2.61 -18.52 7.32
N LEU A 122 -2.17 -17.80 6.29
CA LEU A 122 -2.38 -16.35 6.17
C LEU A 122 -3.59 -16.08 5.27
N ARG A 123 -4.59 -15.37 5.78
CA ARG A 123 -5.90 -15.27 5.13
C ARG A 123 -6.57 -13.93 5.29
N THR A 124 -7.35 -13.49 4.30
CA THR A 124 -8.21 -12.31 4.41
C THR A 124 -9.62 -12.61 4.91
N ASP A 125 -10.01 -13.89 4.89
CA ASP A 125 -11.25 -14.39 5.47
C ASP A 125 -10.96 -15.19 6.75
N ALA A 126 -11.89 -15.17 7.69
CA ALA A 126 -11.75 -15.85 8.98
C ALA A 126 -12.19 -17.32 8.97
N ASN A 127 -12.43 -17.94 7.80
CA ASN A 127 -12.90 -19.32 7.75
C ASN A 127 -11.75 -20.34 7.94
N GLU A 128 -12.09 -21.57 8.34
CA GLU A 128 -11.12 -22.57 8.84
C GLU A 128 -10.47 -23.46 7.76
N ILE A 129 -10.53 -23.07 6.49
CA ILE A 129 -9.81 -23.81 5.44
C ILE A 129 -8.29 -23.70 5.67
N LYS A 130 -7.61 -24.84 5.56
CA LYS A 130 -6.17 -24.99 5.84
C LYS A 130 -5.29 -24.61 4.64
N SER A 131 -5.48 -23.42 4.10
CA SER A 131 -4.71 -22.86 2.98
C SER A 131 -4.53 -21.36 3.12
N ASP A 132 -3.44 -20.81 2.56
CA ASP A 132 -3.30 -19.36 2.44
C ASP A 132 -4.36 -18.82 1.46
N ASN A 133 -4.96 -17.68 1.79
CA ASN A 133 -5.93 -17.00 0.93
C ASN A 133 -5.84 -15.49 1.14
N LEU A 134 -4.99 -14.81 0.36
CA LEU A 134 -4.83 -13.35 0.44
C LEU A 134 -5.57 -12.61 -0.68
N GLY A 135 -6.50 -13.29 -1.36
CA GLY A 135 -7.15 -12.78 -2.56
C GLY A 135 -6.21 -12.72 -3.76
N ASN A 136 -6.60 -11.92 -4.76
CA ASN A 136 -5.89 -11.81 -6.04
C ASN A 136 -4.78 -10.74 -5.98
N LEU A 137 -3.77 -10.99 -5.14
CA LEU A 137 -2.62 -10.09 -5.05
C LEU A 137 -1.64 -10.33 -6.22
N PRO A 138 -1.04 -9.25 -6.77
CA PRO A 138 0.03 -9.37 -7.75
C PRO A 138 1.15 -10.30 -7.28
N THR A 139 1.78 -10.95 -8.25
CA THR A 139 2.94 -11.81 -7.99
C THR A 139 4.23 -11.09 -8.34
N PHE A 140 5.29 -11.31 -7.54
CA PHE A 140 6.63 -10.80 -7.85
C PHE A 140 7.67 -11.90 -7.77
N VAL A 141 8.68 -11.81 -8.64
CA VAL A 141 9.85 -12.68 -8.58
C VAL A 141 10.79 -12.12 -7.52
N GLY A 142 10.86 -12.78 -6.37
CA GLY A 142 11.73 -12.36 -5.27
C GLY A 142 13.20 -12.33 -5.67
N VAL A 143 13.94 -11.34 -5.15
CA VAL A 143 15.40 -11.31 -5.26
C VAL A 143 15.93 -12.50 -4.44
N ARG A 144 16.50 -13.50 -5.11
CA ARG A 144 17.27 -14.55 -4.42
C ARG A 144 18.42 -13.86 -3.69
N ASN A 145 18.48 -13.95 -2.37
CA ASN A 145 19.71 -13.71 -1.64
C ASN A 145 20.80 -14.57 -2.28
N ARG A 146 21.75 -13.95 -2.98
CA ARG A 146 23.05 -14.59 -3.18
C ARG A 146 23.68 -14.60 -1.78
N MET A 147 23.78 -15.80 -1.21
CA MET A 147 24.75 -16.07 -0.14
C MET A 147 26.15 -15.72 -0.62
#